data_AF-A0A5C6MDV3-F1
#
_entry.id   AF-A0A5C6MDV3-F1
#
_cell.length_a   1.000
_cell.length_b   1.000
_cell.length_c   1.000
_cell.angle_alpha   90.00
_cell.angle_beta   90.00
_cell.angle_gamma   90.00
#
_symmetry.space_group_name_H-M   'P 1'
#
loop_
_entity.id
_entity.type
_entity.pdbx_description
1 polymer ?
#
loop_
_entity_poly.entity_id
_entity_poly.type
_entity_poly.pdbx_seq_one_letter_code
_entity_poly.pdbx_strand_id
1 'polypeptide(L)'
;MTLLSDGVTGMAGLSGGWSAGRSPGRAVVVRAVAGVLALLVVLAADAGAAKKKERPDAITEAVGILQSAKTAGQGSRENQRALVALTGSGERAMLPILTGFQKATPEGLNWLRNAFEQIAESLRAARKPLPADALRAFVMETGNSADARRLAWDTLVSEDARLAEQVIPGMLNDPSPEFRRDAVELLLKQAAQVEGAAATDLYRRAMGGGCA
;
A
#
# COMPACT_ATOMS: atom_id res chain seq x y z
N MET A 1 -46.24 -33.14 -6.56
CA MET A 1 -45.85 -34.53 -6.89
C MET A 1 -44.34 -34.55 -7.02
N THR A 2 -43.59 -34.83 -5.95
CA THR A 2 -43.04 -36.17 -5.61
C THR A 2 -42.06 -36.69 -6.68
N LEU A 3 -40.86 -37.18 -6.41
CA LEU A 3 -40.13 -37.54 -5.18
C LEU A 3 -38.73 -38.06 -5.62
N LEU A 4 -37.76 -38.02 -4.69
CA LEU A 4 -36.66 -39.00 -4.44
C LEU A 4 -35.56 -39.16 -5.52
N SER A 5 -34.28 -38.95 -5.23
CA SER A 5 -33.40 -39.47 -4.16
C SER A 5 -32.92 -40.91 -4.38
N ASP A 6 -31.69 -41.12 -3.90
CA ASP A 6 -30.99 -42.38 -3.59
C ASP A 6 -30.17 -42.96 -4.75
N GLY A 7 -28.94 -43.45 -4.57
CA GLY A 7 -28.17 -43.86 -3.39
C GLY A 7 -27.16 -44.90 -3.91
N VAL A 8 -25.85 -44.70 -3.72
CA VAL A 8 -25.00 -45.36 -2.70
C VAL A 8 -24.83 -46.88 -2.90
N THR A 9 -23.60 -47.33 -2.59
CA THR A 9 -23.11 -48.72 -2.33
C THR A 9 -22.98 -49.66 -3.54
N GLY A 10 -21.93 -50.46 -3.67
CA GLY A 10 -20.82 -50.79 -2.78
C GLY A 10 -20.41 -52.25 -2.99
N MET A 11 -19.09 -52.49 -2.98
CA MET A 11 -18.42 -53.68 -2.45
C MET A 11 -18.57 -55.06 -3.11
N ALA A 12 -17.38 -55.64 -3.36
CA ALA A 12 -16.93 -57.00 -2.99
C ALA A 12 -17.07 -58.16 -3.98
N GLY A 13 -16.02 -59.01 -3.96
CA GLY A 13 -16.09 -60.44 -4.31
C GLY A 13 -15.23 -60.87 -5.50
N LEU A 14 -13.92 -61.15 -5.34
CA LEU A 14 -13.32 -62.48 -5.05
C LEU A 14 -13.33 -63.47 -6.22
N SER A 15 -12.14 -63.95 -6.63
CA SER A 15 -11.70 -65.37 -6.50
C SER A 15 -10.76 -65.89 -7.62
N GLY A 16 -9.78 -66.73 -7.20
CA GLY A 16 -9.01 -67.71 -7.98
C GLY A 16 -7.67 -67.22 -8.55
N GLY A 17 -6.46 -67.70 -8.22
CA GLY A 17 -6.00 -68.83 -7.39
C GLY A 17 -5.62 -70.07 -8.22
N TRP A 18 -4.33 -70.28 -8.55
CA TRP A 18 -3.61 -71.59 -8.40
C TRP A 18 -2.08 -71.54 -8.69
N SER A 19 -1.28 -72.03 -7.72
CA SER A 19 -0.05 -72.89 -7.74
C SER A 19 1.11 -72.68 -8.74
N ALA A 20 2.38 -73.04 -8.46
CA ALA A 20 3.09 -73.62 -7.31
C ALA A 20 4.60 -73.73 -7.62
N GLY A 21 5.45 -73.92 -6.58
CA GLY A 21 6.79 -74.56 -6.69
C GLY A 21 7.94 -73.75 -6.09
N ARG A 22 8.14 -73.73 -4.75
CA ARG A 22 8.97 -74.63 -3.90
C ARG A 22 10.50 -74.42 -4.03
N SER A 23 11.09 -73.86 -2.97
CA SER A 23 12.53 -73.77 -2.59
C SER A 23 13.13 -75.17 -2.27
N PRO A 24 14.45 -75.38 -1.99
CA PRO A 24 15.31 -74.74 -0.95
C PRO A 24 16.79 -74.56 -1.44
N GLY A 25 17.84 -74.14 -0.73
CA GLY A 25 18.12 -73.80 0.66
C GLY A 25 19.64 -73.52 0.83
N ARG A 26 19.94 -72.50 1.64
CA ARG A 26 21.05 -72.30 2.61
C ARG A 26 22.53 -72.70 2.34
N ALA A 27 23.39 -71.78 2.83
CA ALA A 27 24.77 -71.86 3.36
C ALA A 27 25.76 -71.07 2.48
N VAL A 28 26.68 -70.21 2.95
CA VAL A 28 27.51 -70.15 4.17
C VAL A 28 27.86 -68.68 4.48
N VAL A 29 28.01 -68.36 5.77
CA VAL A 29 28.53 -67.09 6.30
C VAL A 29 30.07 -67.11 6.25
N VAL A 30 30.71 -66.06 5.69
CA VAL A 30 32.07 -65.66 6.08
C VAL A 30 32.12 -64.14 6.20
N ARG A 31 32.43 -63.67 7.41
CA ARG A 31 32.79 -62.28 7.73
C ARG A 31 34.27 -62.08 7.45
N ALA A 32 34.65 -60.98 6.81
CA ALA A 32 35.93 -60.32 7.04
C ALA A 32 35.85 -58.83 6.65
N VAL A 33 36.45 -58.01 7.51
CA VAL A 33 36.34 -56.56 7.63
C VAL A 33 37.49 -55.87 6.88
N ALA A 34 37.19 -54.79 6.16
CA ALA A 34 38.02 -53.59 5.92
C ALA A 34 37.36 -52.84 4.75
N GLY A 35 36.77 -51.65 4.91
CA GLY A 35 37.43 -50.47 5.42
C GLY A 35 37.95 -49.63 4.25
N VAL A 36 37.07 -49.01 3.46
CA VAL A 36 37.41 -47.83 2.67
C VAL A 36 36.26 -46.83 2.78
N LEU A 37 36.63 -45.70 3.37
CA LEU A 37 35.87 -44.49 3.62
C LEU A 37 35.26 -43.98 2.30
N ALA A 38 33.95 -44.12 2.12
CA ALA A 38 33.25 -43.43 1.03
C ALA A 38 33.17 -41.94 1.40
N LEU A 39 34.05 -41.15 0.80
CA LEU A 39 34.03 -39.70 0.84
C LEU A 39 32.70 -39.21 0.24
N LEU A 40 31.73 -38.89 1.09
CA LEU A 40 30.55 -38.13 0.73
C LEU A 40 31.00 -36.70 0.41
N VAL A 41 31.30 -36.42 -0.86
CA VAL A 41 31.29 -35.05 -1.37
C VAL A 41 29.83 -34.64 -1.48
N VAL A 42 29.25 -34.17 -0.37
CA VAL A 42 28.07 -33.32 -0.44
C VAL A 42 28.55 -32.01 -1.05
N LEU A 43 28.32 -31.82 -2.35
CA LEU A 43 28.26 -30.47 -2.91
C LEU A 43 27.04 -29.80 -2.28
N ALA A 44 27.23 -29.28 -1.07
CA ALA A 44 26.42 -28.17 -0.59
C ALA A 44 26.79 -27.01 -1.50
N ALA A 45 26.02 -26.83 -2.57
CA ALA A 45 25.91 -25.54 -3.20
C ALA A 45 25.32 -24.62 -2.13
N ASP A 46 26.19 -24.05 -1.31
CA ASP A 46 25.90 -22.85 -0.55
C ASP A 46 25.74 -21.76 -1.60
N ALA A 47 24.55 -21.75 -2.22
CA ALA A 47 24.01 -20.59 -2.86
C ALA A 47 23.82 -19.59 -1.73
N GLY A 48 24.92 -18.94 -1.36
CA GLY A 48 24.93 -17.69 -0.65
C GLY A 48 24.07 -16.76 -1.48
N ALA A 49 22.77 -16.78 -1.20
CA ALA A 49 21.85 -15.73 -1.53
C ALA A 49 22.31 -14.55 -0.69
N ALA A 50 23.39 -13.91 -1.14
CA ALA A 50 23.65 -12.52 -0.85
C ALA A 50 22.32 -11.84 -1.14
N LYS A 51 21.63 -11.39 -0.07
CA LYS A 51 20.47 -10.53 -0.22
C LYS A 51 20.97 -9.35 -1.04
N LYS A 52 20.71 -9.37 -2.35
CA LYS A 52 20.87 -8.21 -3.22
C LYS A 52 20.10 -7.13 -2.48
N LYS A 53 20.79 -6.11 -2.00
CA LYS A 53 20.15 -4.88 -1.55
C LYS A 53 19.33 -4.42 -2.76
N GLU A 54 18.03 -4.69 -2.74
CA GLU A 54 17.15 -4.37 -3.86
C GLU A 54 17.36 -2.89 -4.14
N ARG A 55 17.78 -2.57 -5.37
CA ARG A 55 17.87 -1.19 -5.79
C ARG A 55 16.46 -0.62 -5.61
N PRO A 56 16.30 0.55 -4.96
CA PRO A 56 15.01 1.21 -4.93
C PRO A 56 14.40 1.20 -6.33
N ASP A 57 13.10 0.93 -6.45
CA ASP A 57 12.46 1.04 -7.76
C ASP A 57 12.64 2.47 -8.31
N ALA A 58 12.52 2.63 -9.63
CA ALA A 58 12.82 3.91 -10.27
C ALA A 58 11.98 5.08 -9.73
N ILE A 59 10.79 4.82 -9.20
CA ILE A 59 9.93 5.82 -8.54
C ILE A 59 10.57 6.24 -7.21
N THR A 60 10.96 5.29 -6.37
CA THR A 60 11.60 5.54 -5.08
C THR A 60 12.91 6.32 -5.25
N GLU A 61 13.70 5.98 -6.27
CA GLU A 61 14.92 6.73 -6.61
C GLU A 61 14.60 8.17 -7.01
N ALA A 62 13.63 8.38 -7.89
CA ALA A 62 13.25 9.72 -8.34
C ALA A 62 12.64 10.56 -7.21
N VAL A 63 11.82 9.96 -6.33
CA VAL A 63 11.34 10.63 -5.10
C VAL A 63 12.53 11.05 -4.24
N GLY A 64 13.52 10.17 -4.02
CA GLY A 64 14.72 10.48 -3.25
C GLY A 64 15.54 11.65 -3.79
N ILE A 65 15.65 11.75 -5.12
CA ILE A 65 16.31 12.87 -5.80
C ILE A 65 15.57 14.18 -5.50
N LEU A 66 14.24 14.21 -5.72
CA LEU A 66 13.45 15.42 -5.49
C LEU A 66 13.39 15.81 -4.01
N GLN A 67 13.25 14.84 -3.10
CA GLN A 67 13.30 15.06 -1.65
C GLN A 67 14.55 15.83 -1.23
N SER A 68 15.69 15.54 -1.87
CA SER A 68 16.99 16.09 -1.53
C SER A 68 17.35 17.34 -2.33
N ALA A 69 16.41 17.90 -3.11
CA ALA A 69 16.65 19.08 -3.93
C ALA A 69 17.17 20.24 -3.08
N LYS A 70 18.10 21.02 -3.64
CA LYS A 70 18.74 22.15 -2.96
C LYS A 70 18.39 23.45 -3.66
N THR A 71 18.50 24.55 -2.92
CA THR A 71 18.34 25.89 -3.44
C THR A 71 19.41 26.22 -4.49
N ALA A 72 19.16 27.26 -5.31
CA ALA A 72 20.13 27.87 -6.23
C ALA A 72 20.58 27.00 -7.43
N GLY A 73 19.64 26.31 -8.11
CA GLY A 73 19.89 25.67 -9.42
C GLY A 73 20.83 24.47 -9.39
N GLN A 74 21.37 24.10 -8.22
CA GLN A 74 22.17 22.91 -8.04
C GLN A 74 21.30 21.66 -8.23
N GLY A 75 21.78 20.71 -9.05
CA GLY A 75 21.03 19.49 -9.32
C GLY A 75 19.80 19.70 -10.21
N SER A 76 19.65 20.87 -10.85
CA SER A 76 18.46 21.17 -11.66
C SER A 76 18.25 20.13 -12.78
N ARG A 77 19.30 19.69 -13.48
CA ARG A 77 19.11 18.66 -14.53
C ARG A 77 18.64 17.33 -13.95
N GLU A 78 19.18 16.92 -12.82
CA GLU A 78 18.82 15.70 -12.12
C GLU A 78 17.38 15.77 -11.59
N ASN A 79 16.98 16.90 -11.00
CA ASN A 79 15.61 17.15 -10.54
C ASN A 79 14.62 17.14 -11.70
N GLN A 80 14.93 17.80 -12.82
CA GLN A 80 14.08 17.74 -14.01
C GLN A 80 13.92 16.31 -14.55
N ARG A 81 14.99 15.51 -14.57
CA ARG A 81 14.91 14.10 -14.97
C ARG A 81 14.05 13.28 -14.02
N ALA A 82 14.22 13.48 -12.72
CA ALA A 82 13.42 12.82 -11.69
C ALA A 82 11.94 13.22 -11.80
N LEU A 83 11.65 14.51 -12.02
CA LEU A 83 10.30 15.00 -12.26
C LEU A 83 9.66 14.30 -13.46
N VAL A 84 10.34 14.24 -14.61
CA VAL A 84 9.85 13.53 -15.81
C VAL A 84 9.62 12.05 -15.55
N ALA A 85 10.51 11.39 -14.79
CA ALA A 85 10.36 9.99 -14.44
C ALA A 85 9.14 9.74 -13.55
N LEU A 86 8.87 10.62 -12.58
CA LEU A 86 7.70 10.53 -11.71
C LEU A 86 6.40 10.81 -12.48
N THR A 87 6.35 11.90 -13.25
CA THR A 87 5.13 12.24 -14.02
C THR A 87 4.83 11.19 -15.08
N GLY A 88 5.86 10.63 -15.74
CA GLY A 88 5.71 9.51 -16.67
C GLY A 88 5.28 8.20 -16.02
N SER A 89 5.43 8.06 -14.70
CA SER A 89 4.94 6.89 -13.95
C SER A 89 3.46 6.98 -13.60
N GLY A 90 2.85 8.16 -13.73
CA GLY A 90 1.42 8.41 -13.54
C GLY A 90 0.94 8.06 -12.12
N GLU A 91 -0.27 7.50 -12.04
CA GLU A 91 -0.95 7.13 -10.79
C GLU A 91 -0.05 6.38 -9.79
N ARG A 92 0.82 5.47 -10.28
CA ARG A 92 1.72 4.67 -9.44
C ARG A 92 2.70 5.50 -8.62
N ALA A 93 3.01 6.71 -9.04
CA ALA A 93 3.92 7.60 -8.32
C ALA A 93 3.22 8.50 -7.29
N MET A 94 1.88 8.62 -7.30
CA MET A 94 1.16 9.57 -6.45
C MET A 94 1.38 9.32 -4.95
N LEU A 95 1.17 8.09 -4.47
CA LEU A 95 1.43 7.76 -3.06
C LEU A 95 2.91 7.85 -2.67
N PRO A 96 3.86 7.29 -3.45
CA PRO A 96 5.29 7.47 -3.18
C PRO A 96 5.73 8.94 -3.06
N ILE A 97 5.18 9.82 -3.91
CA ILE A 97 5.45 11.26 -3.85
C ILE A 97 4.96 11.84 -2.52
N LEU A 98 3.72 11.54 -2.11
CA LEU A 98 3.15 12.04 -0.85
C LEU A 98 3.93 11.53 0.38
N THR A 99 4.32 10.25 0.40
CA THR A 99 5.20 9.70 1.44
C THR A 99 6.56 10.43 1.46
N GLY A 100 7.01 10.89 0.28
CA GLY A 100 8.23 11.65 0.10
C GLY A 100 8.30 12.95 0.92
N PHE A 101 7.17 13.55 1.30
CA PHE A 101 7.15 14.86 1.94
C PHE A 101 7.83 14.87 3.33
N GLN A 102 7.77 13.78 4.10
CA GLN A 102 8.23 13.77 5.50
C GLN A 102 9.73 14.09 5.67
N LYS A 103 10.55 13.87 4.64
CA LYS A 103 12.01 14.03 4.69
C LYS A 103 12.52 15.03 3.65
N ALA A 104 11.61 15.74 2.99
CA ALA A 104 11.99 16.65 1.92
C ALA A 104 12.56 17.95 2.48
N THR A 105 13.53 18.52 1.77
CA THR A 105 13.93 19.91 1.97
C THR A 105 12.77 20.85 1.56
N PRO A 106 12.79 22.14 1.95
CA PRO A 106 11.78 23.10 1.48
C PRO A 106 11.67 23.17 -0.06
N GLU A 107 12.81 23.11 -0.74
CA GLU A 107 12.85 23.04 -2.21
C GLU A 107 12.27 21.71 -2.70
N GLY A 108 12.64 20.59 -2.07
CA GLY A 108 12.13 19.27 -2.42
C GLY A 108 10.63 19.11 -2.26
N LEU A 109 10.02 19.77 -1.26
CA LEU A 109 8.58 19.83 -1.10
C LEU A 109 7.91 20.47 -2.32
N ASN A 110 8.48 21.57 -2.84
CA ASN A 110 7.95 22.23 -4.04
C ASN A 110 8.05 21.32 -5.27
N TRP A 111 9.17 20.61 -5.43
CA TRP A 111 9.36 19.65 -6.53
C TRP A 111 8.38 18.48 -6.45
N LEU A 112 8.20 17.90 -5.27
CA LEU A 112 7.27 16.78 -5.05
C LEU A 112 5.82 17.21 -5.24
N ARG A 113 5.43 18.38 -4.71
CA ARG A 113 4.10 18.96 -4.94
C ARG A 113 3.83 19.15 -6.43
N ASN A 114 4.77 19.76 -7.15
CA ASN A 114 4.66 19.96 -8.59
C ASN A 114 4.50 18.64 -9.35
N ALA A 115 5.30 17.61 -9.00
CA ALA A 115 5.17 16.28 -9.60
C ALA A 115 3.78 15.67 -9.39
N PHE A 116 3.25 15.76 -8.16
CA PHE A 116 1.92 15.26 -7.82
C PHE A 116 0.81 15.97 -8.60
N GLU A 117 0.84 17.31 -8.63
CA GLU A 117 -0.16 18.13 -9.32
C GLU A 117 -0.14 17.89 -10.84
N GLN A 118 1.04 17.74 -11.45
CA GLN A 118 1.16 17.37 -12.86
C GLN A 118 0.56 16.00 -13.17
N ILE A 119 0.72 15.02 -12.27
CA ILE A 119 0.11 13.70 -12.44
C ILE A 119 -1.42 13.80 -12.34
N ALA A 120 -1.93 14.51 -11.32
CA ALA A 120 -3.37 14.69 -11.14
C ALA A 120 -4.00 15.39 -12.36
N GLU A 121 -3.38 16.46 -12.86
CA GLU A 121 -3.81 17.16 -14.06
C GLU A 121 -3.77 16.26 -15.30
N SER A 122 -2.69 15.49 -15.47
CA SER A 122 -2.57 14.55 -16.59
C SER A 122 -3.66 13.49 -16.58
N LEU A 123 -4.01 12.94 -15.40
CA LEU A 123 -5.09 11.98 -15.25
C LEU A 123 -6.45 12.61 -15.58
N ARG A 124 -6.73 13.83 -15.09
CA ARG A 124 -7.96 14.58 -15.43
C ARG A 124 -8.07 14.84 -16.93
N ALA A 125 -7.01 15.36 -17.54
CA ALA A 125 -6.97 15.63 -18.99
C ALA A 125 -7.20 14.35 -19.82
N ALA A 126 -6.69 13.21 -19.34
CA ALA A 126 -6.91 11.90 -19.94
C ALA A 126 -8.26 11.26 -19.57
N ARG A 127 -9.10 11.92 -18.76
CA ARG A 127 -10.35 11.37 -18.18
C ARG A 127 -10.15 10.03 -17.47
N LYS A 128 -9.00 9.85 -16.83
CA LYS A 128 -8.69 8.69 -16.00
C LYS A 128 -9.01 9.03 -14.54
N PRO A 129 -9.57 8.07 -13.78
CA PRO A 129 -9.87 8.31 -12.38
C PRO A 129 -8.58 8.49 -11.58
N LEU A 130 -8.65 9.31 -10.53
CA LEU A 130 -7.63 9.33 -9.48
C LEU A 130 -7.72 8.06 -8.62
N PRO A 131 -6.64 7.68 -7.93
CA PRO A 131 -6.65 6.60 -6.94
C PRO A 131 -7.36 7.04 -5.64
N ALA A 132 -8.66 7.35 -5.73
CA ALA A 132 -9.39 8.07 -4.70
C ALA A 132 -9.39 7.38 -3.34
N ASP A 133 -9.62 6.07 -3.30
CA ASP A 133 -9.61 5.28 -2.06
C ASP A 133 -8.23 5.29 -1.38
N ALA A 134 -7.18 5.18 -2.18
CA ALA A 134 -5.81 5.16 -1.68
C ALA A 134 -5.38 6.55 -1.16
N LEU A 135 -5.77 7.62 -1.85
CA LEU A 135 -5.56 9.00 -1.39
C LEU A 135 -6.36 9.28 -0.12
N ARG A 136 -7.61 8.81 -0.03
CA ARG A 136 -8.45 8.97 1.16
C ARG A 136 -7.84 8.24 2.34
N ALA A 137 -7.38 7.00 2.16
CA ALA A 137 -6.66 6.26 3.20
C ALA A 137 -5.41 7.02 3.67
N PHE A 138 -4.64 7.59 2.74
CA PHE A 138 -3.46 8.40 3.06
C PHE A 138 -3.81 9.65 3.90
N VAL A 139 -4.91 10.35 3.55
CA VAL A 139 -5.41 11.51 4.30
C VAL A 139 -5.84 11.13 5.71
N MET A 140 -6.42 9.95 5.92
CA MET A 140 -6.89 9.52 7.25
C MET A 140 -5.77 9.05 8.19
N GLU A 141 -4.61 8.70 7.65
CA GLU A 141 -3.44 8.32 8.45
C GLU A 141 -2.75 9.57 9.02
N THR A 142 -3.02 9.85 10.29
CA THR A 142 -2.58 11.08 10.98
C THR A 142 -1.07 11.15 11.22
N GLY A 143 -0.35 10.02 11.11
CA GLY A 143 1.11 9.98 11.13
C GLY A 143 1.78 10.50 9.85
N ASN A 144 1.02 10.73 8.77
CA ASN A 144 1.56 11.32 7.55
C ASN A 144 1.80 12.82 7.67
N SER A 145 2.68 13.36 6.82
CA SER A 145 2.94 14.81 6.73
C SER A 145 1.63 15.58 6.54
N ALA A 146 1.40 16.59 7.38
CA ALA A 146 0.21 17.43 7.30
C ALA A 146 0.07 18.09 5.92
N ASP A 147 1.18 18.56 5.33
CA ASP A 147 1.19 19.17 4.00
C ASP A 147 0.86 18.18 2.88
N ALA A 148 1.33 16.93 3.00
CA ALA A 148 1.01 15.87 2.04
C ALA A 148 -0.46 15.46 2.14
N ARG A 149 -0.96 15.29 3.37
CA ARG A 149 -2.38 15.01 3.62
C ARG A 149 -3.25 16.13 3.05
N ARG A 150 -2.86 17.40 3.25
CA ARG A 150 -3.58 18.55 2.68
C ARG A 150 -3.62 18.51 1.16
N LEU A 151 -2.48 18.29 0.50
CA LEU A 151 -2.41 18.20 -0.96
C LEU A 151 -3.30 17.07 -1.51
N ALA A 152 -3.26 15.90 -0.89
CA ALA A 152 -4.10 14.76 -1.28
C ALA A 152 -5.60 15.09 -1.09
N TRP A 153 -5.95 15.74 0.02
CA TRP A 153 -7.31 16.13 0.33
C TRP A 153 -7.87 17.17 -0.65
N ASP A 154 -7.13 18.25 -0.91
CA ASP A 154 -7.54 19.29 -1.87
C ASP A 154 -7.77 18.71 -3.26
N THR A 155 -6.93 17.75 -3.64
CA THR A 155 -7.08 17.05 -4.91
C THR A 155 -8.36 16.22 -4.94
N LEU A 156 -8.69 15.46 -3.88
CA LEU A 156 -9.93 14.69 -3.80
C LEU A 156 -11.19 15.58 -3.85
N VAL A 157 -11.20 16.67 -3.09
CA VAL A 157 -12.35 17.59 -3.02
C VAL A 157 -12.54 18.35 -4.34
N SER A 158 -11.45 18.58 -5.10
CA SER A 158 -11.55 19.16 -6.44
C SER A 158 -12.29 18.25 -7.44
N GLU A 159 -12.29 16.92 -7.22
CA GLU A 159 -13.05 15.96 -8.04
C GLU A 159 -14.48 15.75 -7.52
N ASP A 160 -14.67 15.65 -6.20
CA ASP A 160 -15.98 15.50 -5.58
C ASP A 160 -16.09 16.29 -4.27
N ALA A 161 -16.69 17.47 -4.37
CA ALA A 161 -16.90 18.36 -3.23
C ALA A 161 -17.76 17.73 -2.11
N ARG A 162 -18.58 16.72 -2.41
CA ARG A 162 -19.44 16.05 -1.42
C ARG A 162 -18.64 15.24 -0.40
N LEU A 163 -17.38 14.90 -0.72
CA LEU A 163 -16.49 14.22 0.23
C LEU A 163 -16.28 15.05 1.50
N ALA A 164 -16.31 16.38 1.40
CA ALA A 164 -16.12 17.26 2.55
C ALA A 164 -17.14 16.98 3.65
N GLU A 165 -18.42 16.85 3.30
CA GLU A 165 -19.49 16.58 4.27
C GLU A 165 -19.34 15.23 4.98
N GLN A 166 -18.66 14.27 4.35
CA GLN A 166 -18.49 12.91 4.88
C GLN A 166 -17.24 12.78 5.77
N VAL A 167 -16.15 13.47 5.40
CA VAL A 167 -14.82 13.25 6.00
C VAL A 167 -14.48 14.32 7.03
N ILE A 168 -14.69 15.59 6.69
CA ILE A 168 -14.27 16.74 7.51
C ILE A 168 -14.88 16.78 8.92
N PRO A 169 -16.16 16.39 9.15
CA PRO A 169 -16.71 16.39 10.51
C PRO A 169 -15.92 15.54 11.52
N GLY A 170 -15.23 14.49 11.04
CA GLY A 170 -14.40 13.61 11.86
C GLY A 170 -13.04 14.19 12.24
N MET A 171 -12.67 15.34 11.66
CA MET A 171 -11.32 15.92 11.78
C MET A 171 -11.24 17.09 12.78
N LEU A 172 -12.27 17.28 13.60
CA LEU A 172 -12.33 18.37 14.58
C LEU A 172 -11.14 18.34 15.57
N ASN A 173 -10.63 17.15 15.89
CA ASN A 173 -9.48 16.94 16.77
C ASN A 173 -8.24 16.41 16.00
N ASP A 174 -8.18 16.63 14.69
CA ASP A 174 -7.05 16.20 13.88
C ASP A 174 -5.76 16.93 14.31
N PRO A 175 -4.58 16.28 14.31
CA PRO A 175 -3.33 16.96 14.64
C PRO A 175 -3.01 18.13 13.70
N SER A 176 -3.45 18.08 12.44
CA SER A 176 -3.28 19.18 11.49
C SER A 176 -4.25 20.34 11.81
N PRO A 177 -3.75 21.57 12.01
CA PRO A 177 -4.62 22.72 12.26
C PRO A 177 -5.53 23.05 11.08
N GLU A 178 -5.11 22.79 9.85
CA GLU A 178 -5.93 23.06 8.65
C GLU A 178 -7.18 22.17 8.61
N PHE A 179 -7.06 20.88 8.94
CA PHE A 179 -8.22 19.99 9.00
C PHE A 179 -9.17 20.34 10.15
N ARG A 180 -8.64 20.82 11.29
CA ARG A 180 -9.50 21.34 12.36
C ARG A 180 -10.25 22.59 11.91
N ARG A 181 -9.61 23.50 11.17
CA ARG A 181 -10.26 24.70 10.62
C ARG A 181 -11.38 24.34 9.65
N ASP A 182 -11.15 23.41 8.74
CA ASP A 182 -12.19 22.92 7.81
C ASP A 182 -13.38 22.32 8.58
N ALA A 183 -13.10 21.53 9.63
CA ALA A 183 -14.14 20.93 10.48
C ALA A 183 -14.99 21.97 11.19
N VAL A 184 -14.35 22.98 11.77
CA VAL A 184 -15.04 24.12 12.39
C VAL A 184 -15.86 24.88 11.35
N GLU A 185 -15.29 25.21 10.19
CA GLU A 185 -15.99 25.94 9.13
C GLU A 185 -17.24 25.18 8.66
N LEU A 186 -17.15 23.87 8.46
CA LEU A 186 -18.28 23.04 8.07
C LEU A 186 -19.38 23.04 9.14
N LEU A 187 -19.01 22.89 10.42
CA LEU A 187 -19.98 22.93 11.53
C LEU A 187 -20.67 24.29 11.64
N LEU A 188 -19.93 25.40 11.44
CA LEU A 188 -20.51 26.74 11.44
C LEU A 188 -21.48 26.94 10.27
N LYS A 189 -21.13 26.46 9.08
CA LYS A 189 -22.02 26.48 7.91
C LYS A 189 -23.30 25.68 8.18
N GLN A 190 -23.19 24.48 8.74
CA GLN A 190 -24.34 23.65 9.10
C GLN A 190 -25.22 24.30 10.16
N ALA A 191 -24.61 24.89 11.20
CA ALA A 191 -25.33 25.58 12.27
C ALA A 191 -26.17 26.75 11.74
N ALA A 192 -25.66 27.48 10.74
CA ALA A 192 -26.36 28.58 10.10
C ALA A 192 -27.59 28.16 9.26
N GLN A 193 -27.77 26.86 8.99
CA GLN A 193 -28.90 26.32 8.21
C GLN A 193 -30.01 25.72 9.07
N VAL A 194 -29.86 25.72 10.40
CA VAL A 194 -30.83 25.13 11.34
C VAL A 194 -31.12 26.11 12.49
N GLU A 195 -32.16 25.84 13.27
CA GLU A 195 -32.59 26.71 14.37
C GLU A 195 -32.64 25.98 15.72
N GLY A 196 -32.77 26.76 16.79
CA GLY A 196 -33.04 26.26 18.15
C GLY A 196 -31.92 25.38 18.72
N ALA A 197 -32.32 24.28 19.37
CA ALA A 197 -31.40 23.39 20.07
C ALA A 197 -30.37 22.74 19.13
N ALA A 198 -30.76 22.43 17.88
CA ALA A 198 -29.88 21.83 16.89
C ALA A 198 -28.74 22.79 16.48
N ALA A 199 -29.06 24.06 16.21
CA ALA A 199 -28.05 25.08 15.93
C ALA A 199 -27.08 25.27 17.11
N THR A 200 -27.64 25.30 18.32
CA THR A 200 -26.87 25.45 19.56
C THR A 200 -25.86 24.31 19.75
N ASP A 201 -26.25 23.07 19.45
CA ASP A 201 -25.34 21.91 19.53
C ASP A 201 -24.18 22.02 18.53
N LEU A 202 -24.49 22.37 17.28
CA LEU A 202 -23.47 22.53 16.24
C LEU A 202 -22.47 23.64 16.57
N TYR A 203 -22.93 24.81 17.05
CA TYR A 203 -22.05 25.86 17.53
C TYR A 203 -21.18 25.42 18.71
N ARG A 204 -21.76 24.71 19.69
CA ARG A 204 -21.00 24.20 20.83
C ARG A 204 -19.90 23.24 20.39
N ARG A 205 -20.22 22.32 19.46
CA ARG A 205 -19.24 21.39 18.89
C ARG A 205 -18.13 22.14 18.15
N ALA A 206 -18.46 23.13 17.33
CA ALA A 206 -17.47 23.95 16.61
C ALA A 206 -16.48 24.63 17.58
N MET A 207 -16.97 25.16 18.69
CA MET A 207 -16.13 25.82 19.70
C MET A 207 -15.33 24.84 20.58
N GLY A 208 -15.76 23.58 20.68
CA GLY A 208 -15.09 22.55 21.49
C GLY A 208 -13.83 21.96 20.85
N GLY A 209 -13.69 22.03 19.52
CA GLY A 209 -12.54 21.48 18.78
C GLY A 209 -11.21 22.22 18.93
N GLY A 210 -11.21 23.39 19.59
CA GLY A 210 -10.02 24.23 19.75
C GLY A 210 -9.16 23.94 21.00
N CYS A 211 -9.55 22.99 21.85
CA CYS A 211 -8.97 22.80 23.19
C CYS A 211 -7.98 21.63 23.34
N ALA A 212 -7.53 20.99 22.27
CA ALA A 212 -6.59 19.86 22.32
C ALA A 212 -5.19 20.24 21.79
#